data_AF-A0A968SVZ5-F1
#
_entry.id   AF-A0A968SVZ5-F1
#
_cell.length_a   1.000
_cell.length_b   1.000
_cell.length_c   1.000
_cell.angle_alpha   90.00
_cell.angle_beta   90.00
_cell.angle_gamma   90.00
#
_symmetry.space_group_name_H-M   'P 1'
#
loop_
_entity.id
_entity.type
_entity.pdbx_description
1 polymer ?
#
loop_
_entity_poly.entity_id
_entity_poly.type
_entity_poly.pdbx_seq_one_letter_code
_entity_poly.pdbx_strand_id
1 'polypeptide(L)'
;MRRLAAFVLIILLLSACGQAPQLQLADDTGLVERAALENAAAPLLARGATVAIYVVGSGDTSGADFNRRLAAEGLQGDRVVADNVIALYISFEPRYSEFRVGGIWSAALPDATLRTIRQQILNPALRAEDATAALSATLSAFEATITAYPFGARGNQIALVLLALLAIAIVGVLTLSFLADPLATLWARTPFGKAQQRRRRRVSFAATQAALMHDLGEIELYAAALAELPADYSRRHDALAQRVSTIAARDSAAADADEGVSDLRFELRRLHDALIAYKGEIEHGPRWLAEAAGSAQTTVANASAALTSAAQRPPKKRKRPPSTADKQHLADLQLRLFALNERVAAAPPITVSTQRLIIEEYKAIREAAHALWQRTAPGHFRAYTTSTSTAFFTGTDSSASANNTASDSSSSDNSSTSYDNPSSPSSDGGPW
;
A
#
# COMPACT_ATOMS: atom_id res chain seq x y z
N MET A 1 3.51 33.04 39.13
CA MET A 1 4.49 32.22 38.37
C MET A 1 3.88 30.96 37.73
N ARG A 2 3.13 30.10 38.45
CA ARG A 2 2.54 28.87 37.86
C ARG A 2 1.63 29.08 36.63
N ARG A 3 0.86 30.18 36.57
CA ARG A 3 0.01 30.52 35.42
C ARG A 3 0.80 30.98 34.18
N LEU A 4 2.00 31.54 34.38
CA LEU A 4 2.86 32.02 33.30
C LEU A 4 3.62 30.86 32.65
N ALA A 5 4.03 29.85 33.45
CA ALA A 5 4.61 28.61 32.95
C ALA A 5 3.62 27.78 32.11
N ALA A 6 2.35 27.72 32.50
CA ALA A 6 1.32 27.03 31.72
C ALA A 6 1.06 27.70 30.36
N PHE A 7 1.09 29.04 30.31
CA PHE A 7 0.87 29.79 29.07
C PHE A 7 2.03 29.63 28.09
N VAL A 8 3.27 29.65 28.60
CA VAL A 8 4.48 29.41 27.79
C VAL A 8 4.52 27.98 27.26
N LEU A 9 4.10 26.98 28.05
CA LEU A 9 4.01 25.59 27.61
C LEU A 9 2.97 25.41 26.48
N ILE A 10 1.81 26.07 26.59
CA ILE A 10 0.76 26.03 25.56
C ILE A 10 1.25 26.67 24.25
N ILE A 11 1.97 27.79 24.32
CA ILE A 11 2.56 28.46 23.14
C ILE A 11 3.66 27.59 22.50
N LEU A 12 4.48 26.91 23.31
CA LEU A 12 5.48 25.94 22.83
C LEU A 12 4.85 24.70 22.20
N LEU A 13 3.71 24.22 22.71
CA LEU A 13 2.94 23.12 22.11
C LEU A 13 2.26 23.54 20.80
N LEU A 14 1.79 24.78 20.70
CA LEU A 14 1.17 25.33 19.48
C LEU A 14 2.19 25.60 18.37
N SER A 15 3.43 25.95 18.71
CA SER A 15 4.52 26.15 17.73
C SER A 15 5.18 24.85 17.27
N ALA A 16 4.92 23.73 17.95
CA ALA A 16 5.32 22.39 17.51
C ALA A 16 4.29 21.71 16.60
N CYS A 17 3.16 22.36 16.29
CA CYS A 17 2.22 21.86 15.30
C CYS A 17 2.88 21.94 13.92
N GLY A 18 3.26 20.77 13.40
CA GLY A 18 3.81 20.62 12.05
C GLY A 18 2.94 21.29 10.98
N GLN A 19 3.58 21.62 9.88
CA GLN A 19 2.97 22.28 8.73
C GLN A 19 1.69 21.54 8.33
N ALA A 20 0.56 22.27 8.28
CA ALA A 20 -0.73 21.67 8.00
C ALA A 20 -0.71 20.97 6.62
N PRO A 21 -1.38 19.81 6.47
CA PRO A 21 -1.56 19.16 5.17
C PRO A 21 -2.08 20.17 4.16
N GLN A 22 -1.35 20.34 3.06
CA GLN A 22 -1.67 21.33 2.04
C GLN A 22 -1.31 20.82 0.64
N LEU A 23 -1.96 21.39 -0.37
CA LEU A 23 -1.58 21.24 -1.77
C LEU A 23 -0.57 22.33 -2.13
N GLN A 24 0.65 21.92 -2.50
CA GLN A 24 1.62 22.78 -3.15
C GLN A 24 1.57 22.51 -4.66
N LEU A 25 1.11 23.49 -5.43
CA LEU A 25 1.04 23.41 -6.88
C LEU A 25 1.92 24.51 -7.49
N ALA A 26 2.95 24.09 -8.22
CA ALA A 26 3.76 24.94 -9.08
C ALA A 26 3.57 24.47 -10.53
N ASP A 27 2.87 25.29 -11.32
CA ASP A 27 2.62 25.04 -12.74
C ASP A 27 3.26 26.16 -13.56
N ASP A 28 4.39 25.85 -14.21
CA ASP A 28 5.12 26.77 -15.08
C ASP A 28 4.52 26.80 -16.50
N THR A 29 3.54 25.92 -16.79
CA THR A 29 2.95 25.71 -18.13
C THR A 29 1.59 26.37 -18.30
N GLY A 30 0.84 26.58 -17.20
CA GLY A 30 -0.54 27.06 -17.23
C GLY A 30 -1.53 26.04 -17.81
N LEU A 31 -1.14 24.77 -17.94
CA LEU A 31 -1.98 23.70 -18.48
C LEU A 31 -2.88 23.05 -17.42
N VAL A 32 -2.72 23.45 -16.15
CA VAL A 32 -3.39 22.81 -15.02
C VAL A 32 -4.46 23.71 -14.40
N GLU A 33 -5.67 23.19 -14.25
CA GLU A 33 -6.71 23.84 -13.48
C GLU A 33 -6.56 23.54 -11.98
N ARG A 34 -6.10 24.55 -11.22
CA ARG A 34 -5.88 24.42 -9.76
C ARG A 34 -7.11 23.90 -9.01
N ALA A 35 -8.31 24.40 -9.32
CA ALA A 35 -9.53 24.01 -8.62
C ALA A 35 -9.85 22.51 -8.77
N ALA A 36 -9.61 21.95 -9.96
CA ALA A 36 -9.78 20.51 -10.20
C ALA A 36 -8.80 19.68 -9.34
N LEU A 37 -7.54 20.13 -9.24
CA LEU A 37 -6.53 19.46 -8.42
C LEU A 37 -6.77 19.61 -6.92
N GLU A 38 -7.25 20.75 -6.45
CA GLU A 38 -7.64 20.94 -5.05
C GLU A 38 -8.76 19.95 -4.67
N ASN A 39 -9.76 19.79 -5.54
CA ASN A 39 -10.83 18.82 -5.33
C ASN A 39 -10.32 17.37 -5.36
N ALA A 40 -9.43 17.03 -6.30
CA ALA A 40 -8.86 15.69 -6.41
C ALA A 40 -7.89 15.35 -5.27
N ALA A 41 -7.15 16.34 -4.75
CA ALA A 41 -6.23 16.17 -3.63
C ALA A 41 -6.93 16.17 -2.26
N ALA A 42 -8.12 16.77 -2.15
CA ALA A 42 -8.89 16.89 -0.91
C ALA A 42 -8.94 15.59 -0.05
N PRO A 43 -9.22 14.39 -0.59
CA PRO A 43 -9.22 13.17 0.23
C PRO A 43 -7.84 12.83 0.79
N LEU A 44 -6.76 13.04 0.02
CA LEU A 44 -5.39 12.81 0.48
C LEU A 44 -4.99 13.81 1.58
N LEU A 45 -5.35 15.09 1.40
CA LEU A 45 -5.12 16.14 2.39
C LEU A 45 -5.86 15.84 3.70
N ALA A 46 -7.12 15.35 3.62
CA ALA A 46 -7.92 14.95 4.76
C ALA A 46 -7.29 13.77 5.55
N ARG A 47 -6.48 12.94 4.88
CA ARG A 47 -5.71 11.85 5.51
C ARG A 47 -4.37 12.30 6.10
N GLY A 48 -4.02 13.57 5.95
CA GLY A 48 -2.78 14.15 6.47
C GLY A 48 -1.62 14.19 5.48
N ALA A 49 -1.87 13.91 4.19
CA ALA A 49 -0.83 14.03 3.17
C ALA A 49 -0.58 15.50 2.83
N THR A 50 0.69 15.88 2.66
CA THR A 50 1.06 17.10 1.94
C THR A 50 1.27 16.70 0.48
N VAL A 51 0.47 17.24 -0.43
CA VAL A 51 0.56 16.90 -1.85
C VAL A 51 1.36 17.98 -2.56
N ALA A 52 2.45 17.62 -3.23
CA ALA A 52 3.28 18.54 -3.99
C ALA A 52 3.23 18.19 -5.49
N ILE A 53 2.90 19.14 -6.34
CA ILE A 53 2.74 18.94 -7.77
C ILE A 53 3.55 20.00 -8.50
N TYR A 54 4.50 19.55 -9.31
CA TYR A 54 5.34 20.39 -10.15
C TYR A 54 5.09 20.04 -11.62
N VAL A 55 4.58 20.99 -12.39
CA VAL A 55 4.37 20.86 -13.83
C VAL A 55 5.23 21.89 -14.54
N VAL A 56 6.19 21.42 -15.31
CA VAL A 56 7.24 22.27 -15.88
C VAL A 56 7.32 22.12 -17.38
N GLY A 57 7.49 23.23 -18.09
CA GLY A 57 7.68 23.22 -19.54
C GLY A 57 9.00 22.54 -19.92
N SER A 58 10.08 22.84 -19.18
CA SER A 58 11.38 22.22 -19.37
C SER A 58 12.04 21.85 -18.06
N GLY A 59 12.51 20.60 -17.98
CA GLY A 59 13.05 19.96 -16.78
C GLY A 59 14.26 19.08 -17.08
N ASP A 60 14.41 17.99 -16.33
CA ASP A 60 15.42 16.96 -16.59
C ASP A 60 14.86 15.55 -16.42
N THR A 61 15.59 14.55 -16.90
CA THR A 61 15.25 13.12 -16.72
C THR A 61 15.90 12.50 -15.50
N SER A 62 16.76 13.21 -14.76
CA SER A 62 17.52 12.66 -13.63
C SER A 62 16.84 12.91 -12.28
N GLY A 63 15.71 13.62 -12.29
CA GLY A 63 15.00 14.06 -11.08
C GLY A 63 15.75 15.15 -10.31
N ALA A 64 16.76 15.81 -10.90
CA ALA A 64 17.54 16.85 -10.22
C ALA A 64 16.74 18.15 -10.07
N ASP A 65 15.96 18.55 -11.06
CA ASP A 65 15.00 19.65 -10.98
C ASP A 65 13.92 19.35 -9.94
N PHE A 66 13.40 18.12 -9.92
CA PHE A 66 12.41 17.70 -8.93
C PHE A 66 12.96 17.80 -7.49
N ASN A 67 14.18 17.29 -7.27
CA ASN A 67 14.91 17.43 -6.00
C ASN A 67 15.05 18.89 -5.58
N ARG A 68 15.47 19.76 -6.51
CA ARG A 68 15.67 21.19 -6.25
C ARG A 68 14.37 21.87 -5.83
N ARG A 69 13.26 21.56 -6.49
CA ARG A 69 11.95 22.15 -6.22
C ARG A 69 11.39 21.69 -4.87
N LEU A 70 11.50 20.39 -4.56
CA LEU A 70 11.12 19.87 -3.24
C LEU A 70 11.94 20.51 -2.11
N ALA A 71 13.25 20.67 -2.31
CA ALA A 71 14.13 21.31 -1.34
C ALA A 71 13.80 22.81 -1.17
N ALA A 72 13.45 23.51 -2.26
CA ALA A 72 13.07 24.93 -2.21
C ALA A 72 11.80 25.16 -1.37
N GLU A 73 10.88 24.20 -1.36
CA GLU A 73 9.65 24.23 -0.55
C GLU A 73 9.81 23.65 0.87
N GLY A 74 11.03 23.22 1.23
CA GLY A 74 11.30 22.57 2.51
C GLY A 74 10.65 21.19 2.67
N LEU A 75 10.20 20.58 1.58
CA LEU A 75 9.55 19.26 1.55
C LEU A 75 10.55 18.10 1.45
N GLN A 76 11.84 18.42 1.34
CA GLN A 76 12.92 17.44 1.24
C GLN A 76 14.12 17.89 2.08
N GLY A 77 14.63 16.99 2.92
CA GLY A 77 15.86 17.16 3.70
C GLY A 77 17.08 16.65 2.94
N ASP A 78 17.92 15.85 3.59
CA ASP A 78 19.13 15.18 3.02
C ASP A 78 18.77 14.15 1.94
N ARG A 79 18.11 14.58 0.86
CA ARG A 79 17.56 13.77 -0.25
C ARG A 79 16.44 12.81 0.14
N VAL A 80 15.89 12.98 1.34
CA VAL A 80 14.73 12.24 1.85
C VAL A 80 13.53 13.17 1.80
N VAL A 81 12.49 12.75 1.09
CA VAL A 81 11.19 13.44 1.06
C VAL A 81 10.56 13.34 2.45
N ALA A 82 9.99 14.45 2.94
CA ALA A 82 9.38 14.49 4.26
C ALA A 82 8.29 13.41 4.41
N ASP A 83 8.19 12.82 5.60
CA ASP A 83 7.44 11.59 5.83
C ASP A 83 6.00 11.63 5.29
N ASN A 84 5.30 12.77 5.45
CA ASN A 84 3.90 12.94 5.07
C ASN A 84 3.69 13.48 3.64
N VAL A 85 4.72 13.57 2.80
CA VAL A 85 4.60 14.14 1.46
C VAL A 85 4.28 13.08 0.41
N ILE A 86 3.40 13.42 -0.54
CA ILE A 86 3.18 12.74 -1.82
C ILE A 86 3.50 13.75 -2.91
N ALA A 87 4.59 13.55 -3.62
CA ALA A 87 5.10 14.48 -4.61
C ALA A 87 5.01 13.92 -6.03
N LEU A 88 4.58 14.76 -6.96
CA LEU A 88 4.40 14.48 -8.38
C LEU A 88 5.18 15.50 -9.20
N TYR A 89 5.95 15.02 -10.17
CA TYR A 89 6.71 15.86 -11.09
C TYR A 89 6.39 15.49 -12.54
N ILE A 90 6.16 16.50 -13.37
CA ILE A 90 5.93 16.38 -14.81
C ILE A 90 6.80 17.41 -15.52
N SER A 91 7.67 16.93 -16.42
CA SER A 91 8.38 17.74 -17.39
C SER A 91 7.86 17.41 -18.80
N PHE A 92 7.58 18.45 -19.59
CA PHE A 92 7.21 18.29 -21.01
C PHE A 92 8.44 18.21 -21.94
N GLU A 93 9.55 18.86 -21.57
CA GLU A 93 10.81 18.84 -22.32
C GLU A 93 12.02 18.66 -21.37
N PRO A 94 12.54 17.43 -21.18
CA PRO A 94 12.11 16.18 -21.83
C PRO A 94 10.78 15.66 -21.25
N ARG A 95 10.07 14.82 -22.00
CA ARG A 95 8.85 14.12 -21.53
C ARG A 95 9.19 13.13 -20.43
N TYR A 96 9.09 13.58 -19.19
CA TYR A 96 9.47 12.83 -18.00
C TYR A 96 8.44 13.02 -16.90
N SER A 97 8.18 11.97 -16.13
CA SER A 97 7.31 12.02 -14.95
C SER A 97 7.90 11.20 -13.82
N GLU A 98 7.74 11.67 -12.59
CA GLU A 98 8.27 11.01 -11.40
C GLU A 98 7.34 11.20 -10.20
N PHE A 99 7.23 10.14 -9.40
CA PHE A 99 6.54 10.15 -8.10
C PHE A 99 7.54 9.93 -6.98
N ARG A 100 7.36 10.65 -5.88
CA ARG A 100 8.06 10.39 -4.62
C ARG A 100 7.11 10.46 -3.47
N VAL A 101 7.22 9.52 -2.54
CA VAL A 101 6.38 9.48 -1.35
C VAL A 101 7.25 9.34 -0.12
N GLY A 102 6.88 10.08 0.93
CA GLY A 102 7.52 9.99 2.23
C GLY A 102 7.21 8.67 2.95
N GLY A 103 7.97 8.38 4.00
CA GLY A 103 7.98 7.10 4.68
C GLY A 103 6.61 6.61 5.19
N ILE A 104 5.70 7.51 5.62
CA ILE A 104 4.37 7.09 6.10
C ILE A 104 3.46 6.58 4.98
N TRP A 105 3.73 6.97 3.74
CA TRP A 105 2.97 6.58 2.57
C TRP A 105 3.62 5.44 1.80
N SER A 106 4.94 5.22 1.92
CA SER A 106 5.68 4.17 1.19
C SER A 106 5.11 2.76 1.35
N ALA A 107 4.52 2.43 2.52
CA ALA A 107 3.91 1.12 2.73
C ALA A 107 2.65 0.91 1.87
N ALA A 108 1.82 1.95 1.73
CA ALA A 108 0.60 1.93 0.93
C ALA A 108 0.89 2.20 -0.57
N LEU A 109 1.95 2.96 -0.85
CA LEU A 109 2.39 3.34 -2.18
C LEU A 109 3.84 2.86 -2.43
N PRO A 110 4.10 1.54 -2.46
CA PRO A 110 5.41 1.03 -2.78
C PRO A 110 5.79 1.32 -4.24
N ASP A 111 7.08 1.26 -4.57
CA ASP A 111 7.61 1.61 -5.91
C ASP A 111 6.87 0.91 -7.06
N ALA A 112 6.52 -0.37 -6.89
CA ALA A 112 5.79 -1.13 -7.90
C ALA A 112 4.38 -0.57 -8.17
N THR A 113 3.72 -0.07 -7.13
CA THR A 113 2.41 0.58 -7.24
C THR A 113 2.54 1.96 -7.89
N LEU A 114 3.52 2.77 -7.45
CA LEU A 114 3.82 4.07 -8.07
C LEU A 114 4.08 3.91 -9.57
N ARG A 115 4.91 2.93 -9.95
CA ARG A 115 5.17 2.59 -11.35
C ARG A 115 3.92 2.21 -12.12
N THR A 116 3.06 1.39 -11.53
CA THR A 116 1.81 0.96 -12.15
C THR A 116 0.91 2.16 -12.41
N ILE A 117 0.72 3.03 -11.42
CA ILE A 117 -0.08 4.25 -11.56
C ILE A 117 0.53 5.17 -12.62
N ARG A 118 1.86 5.35 -12.61
CA ARG A 118 2.54 6.21 -13.59
C ARG A 118 2.36 5.70 -15.01
N GLN A 119 2.62 4.42 -15.25
CA GLN A 119 2.60 3.82 -16.58
C GLN A 119 1.18 3.60 -17.13
N GLN A 120 0.21 3.30 -16.27
CA GLN A 120 -1.15 2.93 -16.68
C GLN A 120 -2.16 4.08 -16.58
N ILE A 121 -1.90 5.10 -15.76
CA ILE A 121 -2.85 6.19 -15.50
C ILE A 121 -2.25 7.52 -15.95
N LEU A 122 -1.13 7.94 -15.35
CA LEU A 122 -0.57 9.27 -15.62
C LEU A 122 -0.09 9.39 -17.08
N ASN A 123 0.86 8.54 -17.49
CA ASN A 123 1.55 8.67 -18.77
C ASN A 123 0.60 8.57 -19.97
N PRO A 124 -0.39 7.63 -20.01
CA PRO A 124 -1.37 7.61 -21.08
C PRO A 124 -2.21 8.89 -21.17
N ALA A 125 -2.61 9.45 -20.02
CA ALA A 125 -3.40 10.68 -19.99
C ALA A 125 -2.57 11.93 -20.38
N LEU A 126 -1.29 11.99 -20.01
CA LEU A 126 -0.38 13.06 -20.45
C LEU A 126 -0.15 13.04 -21.97
N ARG A 127 -0.10 11.86 -22.60
CA ARG A 127 -0.05 11.73 -24.07
C ARG A 127 -1.31 12.21 -24.77
N ALA A 128 -2.44 12.26 -24.07
CA ALA A 128 -3.67 12.84 -24.57
C ALA A 128 -3.73 14.38 -24.40
N GLU A 129 -2.62 15.00 -23.95
CA GLU A 129 -2.46 16.45 -23.78
C GLU A 129 -3.41 17.08 -22.75
N ASP A 130 -3.95 16.28 -21.81
CA ASP A 130 -4.79 16.75 -20.72
C ASP A 130 -4.09 16.55 -19.36
N ALA A 131 -3.25 17.52 -18.98
CA ALA A 131 -2.49 17.48 -17.75
C ALA A 131 -3.38 17.49 -16.49
N THR A 132 -4.49 18.24 -16.54
CA THR A 132 -5.44 18.35 -15.42
C THR A 132 -6.13 17.02 -15.15
N ALA A 133 -6.65 16.36 -16.19
CA ALA A 133 -7.29 15.06 -16.04
C ALA A 133 -6.28 13.98 -15.64
N ALA A 134 -5.07 14.01 -16.22
CA ALA A 134 -4.00 13.07 -15.89
C ALA A 134 -3.62 13.12 -14.39
N LEU A 135 -3.42 14.33 -13.86
CA LEU A 135 -3.12 14.54 -12.44
C LEU A 135 -4.30 14.18 -11.55
N SER A 136 -5.52 14.58 -11.90
CA SER A 136 -6.73 14.28 -11.12
C SER A 136 -6.99 12.77 -11.01
N ALA A 137 -6.82 12.03 -12.11
CA ALA A 137 -6.94 10.57 -12.13
C ALA A 137 -5.83 9.90 -11.30
N THR A 138 -4.61 10.44 -11.36
CA THR A 138 -3.47 9.95 -10.57
C THR A 138 -3.69 10.13 -9.07
N LEU A 139 -4.15 11.31 -8.63
CA LEU A 139 -4.47 11.58 -7.22
C LEU A 139 -5.59 10.66 -6.73
N SER A 140 -6.62 10.43 -7.55
CA SER A 140 -7.70 9.48 -7.25
C SER A 140 -7.18 8.04 -7.11
N ALA A 141 -6.21 7.64 -7.94
CA ALA A 141 -5.60 6.31 -7.87
C ALA A 141 -4.72 6.14 -6.62
N PHE A 142 -3.99 7.18 -6.22
CA PHE A 142 -3.28 7.17 -4.94
C PHE A 142 -4.26 6.99 -3.78
N GLU A 143 -5.37 7.72 -3.76
CA GLU A 143 -6.35 7.58 -2.69
C GLU A 143 -7.00 6.19 -2.67
N ALA A 144 -7.38 5.66 -3.84
CA ALA A 144 -7.94 4.32 -3.93
C ALA A 144 -6.97 3.27 -3.38
N THR A 145 -5.67 3.40 -3.67
CA THR A 145 -4.64 2.49 -3.17
C THR A 145 -4.42 2.66 -1.66
N ILE A 146 -4.33 3.90 -1.18
CA ILE A 146 -4.18 4.24 0.25
C ILE A 146 -5.37 3.69 1.05
N THR A 147 -6.58 3.78 0.51
CA THR A 147 -7.80 3.27 1.16
C THR A 147 -7.87 1.75 1.15
N ALA A 148 -7.44 1.11 0.07
CA ALA A 148 -7.40 -0.34 -0.03
C ALA A 148 -6.31 -0.98 0.84
N TYR A 149 -5.28 -0.20 1.20
CA TYR A 149 -4.22 -0.67 2.09
C TYR A 149 -4.70 -0.67 3.54
N PRO A 150 -4.80 -1.83 4.21
CA PRO A 150 -5.14 -1.87 5.62
C PRO A 150 -3.95 -1.30 6.39
N PHE A 151 -3.99 0.00 6.71
CA PHE A 151 -3.00 0.61 7.58
C PHE A 151 -2.97 -0.18 8.88
N GLY A 152 -1.91 -0.95 9.11
CA GLY A 152 -1.59 -1.50 10.41
C GLY A 152 -1.25 -0.38 11.39
N ALA A 153 -2.26 0.33 11.90
CA ALA A 153 -2.39 0.96 13.21
C ALA A 153 -1.16 1.56 13.93
N ARG A 154 -0.10 2.05 13.27
CA ARG A 154 1.14 2.44 13.99
C ARG A 154 1.60 3.90 13.93
N GLY A 155 1.14 4.72 13.00
CA GLY A 155 1.62 6.12 12.91
C GLY A 155 0.72 7.15 13.60
N ASN A 156 -0.47 7.39 13.03
CA ASN A 156 -1.29 8.55 13.38
C ASN A 156 -2.40 8.30 14.40
N GLN A 157 -2.66 7.05 14.79
CA GLN A 157 -3.71 6.79 15.78
C GLN A 157 -3.34 7.31 17.17
N ILE A 158 -2.06 7.33 17.56
CA ILE A 158 -1.67 7.87 18.87
C ILE A 158 -1.88 9.39 18.91
N ALA A 159 -1.55 10.12 17.83
CA ALA A 159 -1.78 11.56 17.77
C ALA A 159 -3.26 11.92 17.70
N LEU A 160 -4.06 11.21 16.89
CA LEU A 160 -5.51 11.40 16.81
C LEU A 160 -6.23 10.99 18.10
N VAL A 161 -5.82 9.91 18.76
CA VAL A 161 -6.35 9.49 20.06
C VAL A 161 -5.96 10.49 21.15
N LEU A 162 -4.73 10.99 21.18
CA LEU A 162 -4.33 12.02 22.14
C LEU A 162 -5.05 13.36 21.90
N LEU A 163 -5.24 13.76 20.63
CA LEU A 163 -6.00 14.97 20.28
C LEU A 163 -7.49 14.81 20.62
N ALA A 164 -8.07 13.64 20.33
CA ALA A 164 -9.46 13.33 20.68
C ALA A 164 -9.65 13.28 22.21
N LEU A 165 -8.72 12.67 22.95
CA LEU A 165 -8.75 12.66 24.43
C LEU A 165 -8.60 14.09 24.99
N LEU A 166 -7.77 14.93 24.39
CA LEU A 166 -7.62 16.33 24.79
C LEU A 166 -8.88 17.16 24.47
N ALA A 167 -9.48 16.97 23.30
CA ALA A 167 -10.73 17.61 22.91
C ALA A 167 -11.90 17.15 23.80
N ILE A 168 -11.98 15.86 24.14
CA ILE A 168 -12.96 15.30 25.07
C ILE A 168 -12.71 15.84 26.50
N ALA A 169 -11.46 16.02 26.93
CA ALA A 169 -11.17 16.64 28.22
C ALA A 169 -11.61 18.11 28.26
N ILE A 170 -11.39 18.88 27.18
CA ILE A 170 -11.78 20.29 27.09
C ILE A 170 -13.30 20.44 26.98
N VAL A 171 -13.94 19.66 26.10
CA VAL A 171 -15.40 19.66 25.90
C VAL A 171 -16.11 19.07 27.11
N GLY A 172 -15.57 18.03 27.76
CA GLY A 172 -16.11 17.46 28.99
C GLY A 172 -16.08 18.44 30.16
N VAL A 173 -15.04 19.29 30.25
CA VAL A 173 -14.97 20.37 31.25
C VAL A 173 -15.92 21.53 30.91
N LEU A 174 -16.13 21.84 29.62
CA LEU A 174 -16.99 22.95 29.17
C LEU A 174 -18.49 22.60 29.10
N THR A 175 -18.87 21.38 28.70
CA THR A 175 -20.27 20.97 28.50
C THR A 175 -20.95 20.51 29.80
N LEU A 176 -20.22 19.95 30.77
CA LEU A 176 -20.75 19.73 32.13
C LEU A 176 -21.12 21.05 32.83
N SER A 177 -20.62 22.18 32.32
CA SER A 177 -20.82 23.49 32.95
C SER A 177 -22.01 24.29 32.37
N PHE A 178 -22.56 23.94 31.19
CA PHE A 178 -23.46 24.88 30.49
C PHE A 178 -24.78 24.35 29.89
N LEU A 179 -25.03 23.05 29.71
CA LEU A 179 -26.22 22.58 28.97
C LEU A 179 -27.04 21.46 29.61
N ALA A 180 -26.80 21.15 30.88
CA ALA A 180 -27.65 20.21 31.57
C ALA A 180 -28.95 20.88 32.01
N ASP A 181 -30.06 20.46 31.41
CA ASP A 181 -31.41 20.66 31.90
C ASP A 181 -31.41 20.32 33.42
N PRO A 182 -31.59 21.30 34.31
CA PRO A 182 -31.26 21.16 35.74
C PRO A 182 -32.05 20.02 36.38
N LEU A 183 -33.25 19.73 35.84
CA LEU A 183 -34.10 18.63 36.24
C LEU A 183 -33.56 17.26 35.81
N ALA A 184 -33.04 17.12 34.60
CA ALA A 184 -32.44 15.87 34.12
C ALA A 184 -31.14 15.53 34.86
N THR A 185 -30.34 16.54 35.21
CA THR A 185 -29.11 16.35 36.01
C THR A 185 -29.41 16.05 37.47
N LEU A 186 -30.43 16.68 38.06
CA LEU A 186 -30.90 16.33 39.39
C LEU A 186 -31.41 14.88 39.43
N TRP A 187 -32.20 14.47 38.44
CA TRP A 187 -32.75 13.11 38.38
C TRP A 187 -31.65 12.06 38.16
N ALA A 188 -30.69 12.31 37.26
CA ALA A 188 -29.54 11.44 37.03
C ALA A 188 -28.57 11.35 38.23
N ARG A 189 -28.60 12.33 39.15
CA ARG A 189 -27.83 12.27 40.40
C ARG A 189 -28.48 11.40 41.48
N THR A 190 -29.79 11.15 41.41
CA THR A 190 -30.47 10.27 42.37
C THR A 190 -30.06 8.80 42.19
N PRO A 191 -30.03 8.00 43.27
CA PRO A 191 -29.75 6.57 43.18
C PRO A 191 -30.75 5.82 42.27
N PHE A 192 -32.00 6.29 42.21
CA PHE A 192 -33.03 5.75 41.33
C PHE A 192 -32.76 6.05 39.84
N GLY A 193 -32.39 7.29 39.52
CA GLY A 193 -32.02 7.67 38.15
C GLY A 193 -30.80 6.91 37.65
N LYS A 194 -29.77 6.75 38.49
CA LYS A 194 -28.61 5.91 38.18
C LYS A 194 -29.00 4.45 37.96
N ALA A 195 -29.90 3.88 38.77
CA ALA A 195 -30.36 2.51 38.61
C ALA A 195 -31.15 2.29 37.31
N GLN A 196 -32.04 3.23 36.95
CA GLN A 196 -32.84 3.17 35.73
C GLN A 196 -31.97 3.37 34.48
N GLN A 197 -31.02 4.31 34.52
CA GLN A 197 -30.08 4.53 33.42
C GLN A 197 -29.15 3.32 33.24
N ARG A 198 -28.69 2.70 34.33
CA ARG A 198 -27.96 1.40 34.29
C ARG A 198 -28.81 0.27 33.72
N ARG A 199 -30.10 0.17 34.07
CA ARG A 199 -31.02 -0.83 33.48
C ARG A 199 -31.22 -0.62 31.99
N ARG A 200 -31.52 0.61 31.55
CA ARG A 200 -31.68 0.92 30.12
C ARG A 200 -30.40 0.65 29.33
N ARG A 201 -29.24 1.03 29.87
CA ARG A 201 -27.92 0.73 29.30
C ARG A 201 -27.63 -0.77 29.24
N ARG A 202 -27.98 -1.54 30.28
CA ARG A 202 -27.82 -3.01 30.28
C ARG A 202 -28.73 -3.68 29.26
N VAL A 203 -29.97 -3.22 29.10
CA VAL A 203 -30.91 -3.76 28.12
C VAL A 203 -30.48 -3.41 26.70
N SER A 204 -30.07 -2.17 26.44
CA SER A 204 -29.55 -1.79 25.12
C SER A 204 -28.26 -2.53 24.80
N PHE A 205 -27.32 -2.61 25.75
CA PHE A 205 -26.06 -3.33 25.57
C PHE A 205 -26.27 -4.83 25.36
N ALA A 206 -27.14 -5.48 26.14
CA ALA A 206 -27.46 -6.89 25.96
C ALA A 206 -28.15 -7.16 24.63
N ALA A 207 -29.02 -6.26 24.15
CA ALA A 207 -29.65 -6.37 22.85
C ALA A 207 -28.63 -6.21 21.71
N THR A 208 -27.73 -5.22 21.79
CA THR A 208 -26.67 -5.02 20.79
C THR A 208 -25.66 -6.18 20.80
N GLN A 209 -25.29 -6.68 21.99
CA GLN A 209 -24.37 -7.81 22.15
C GLN A 209 -24.99 -9.11 21.64
N ALA A 210 -26.27 -9.37 21.92
CA ALA A 210 -26.98 -10.54 21.39
C ALA A 210 -27.13 -10.49 19.86
N ALA A 211 -27.41 -9.31 19.30
CA ALA A 211 -27.45 -9.11 17.85
C ALA A 211 -26.07 -9.31 17.21
N LEU A 212 -24.99 -8.84 17.84
CA LEU A 212 -23.62 -9.06 17.34
C LEU A 212 -23.18 -10.51 17.43
N MET A 213 -23.50 -11.21 18.52
CA MET A 213 -23.16 -12.63 18.68
C MET A 213 -23.94 -13.50 17.67
N HIS A 214 -25.17 -13.11 17.35
CA HIS A 214 -25.95 -13.72 16.27
C HIS A 214 -25.30 -13.46 14.90
N ASP A 215 -24.91 -12.23 14.61
CA ASP A 215 -24.28 -11.88 13.32
C ASP A 215 -22.88 -12.48 13.17
N LEU A 216 -22.10 -12.58 14.25
CA LEU A 216 -20.80 -13.25 14.28
C LEU A 216 -20.94 -14.76 14.04
N GLY A 217 -21.90 -15.40 14.72
CA GLY A 217 -22.23 -16.80 14.49
C GLY A 217 -22.71 -17.05 13.06
N GLU A 218 -23.52 -16.14 12.51
CA GLU A 218 -23.92 -16.19 11.10
C GLU A 218 -22.74 -15.96 10.15
N ILE A 219 -21.79 -15.08 10.46
CA ILE A 219 -20.60 -14.83 9.63
C ILE A 219 -19.67 -16.05 9.63
N GLU A 220 -19.48 -16.72 10.77
CA GLU A 220 -18.69 -17.97 10.83
C GLU A 220 -19.39 -19.11 10.09
N LEU A 221 -20.70 -19.28 10.27
CA LEU A 221 -21.53 -20.22 9.49
C LEU A 221 -21.55 -19.87 8.00
N TYR A 222 -21.56 -18.58 7.64
CA TYR A 222 -21.49 -18.13 6.25
C TYR A 222 -20.11 -18.28 5.64
N ALA A 223 -19.04 -18.03 6.39
CA ALA A 223 -17.66 -18.22 5.94
C ALA A 223 -17.39 -19.71 5.71
N ALA A 224 -17.92 -20.58 6.59
CA ALA A 224 -17.94 -22.03 6.40
C ALA A 224 -18.80 -22.45 5.20
N ALA A 225 -20.02 -21.89 5.05
CA ALA A 225 -20.91 -22.20 3.92
C ALA A 225 -20.41 -21.62 2.56
N LEU A 226 -19.69 -20.50 2.57
CA LEU A 226 -19.05 -19.88 1.41
C LEU A 226 -17.88 -20.73 0.88
N ALA A 227 -17.26 -21.53 1.75
CA ALA A 227 -16.21 -22.47 1.38
C ALA A 227 -16.74 -23.71 0.64
N GLU A 228 -18.03 -24.06 0.77
CA GLU A 228 -18.58 -25.31 0.24
C GLU A 228 -19.43 -25.19 -1.05
N LEU A 229 -19.88 -23.99 -1.44
CA LEU A 229 -20.76 -23.85 -2.62
C LEU A 229 -19.98 -23.53 -3.92
N PRO A 230 -20.38 -24.03 -5.10
CA PRO A 230 -19.90 -23.54 -6.40
C PRO A 230 -20.88 -22.58 -7.12
N ALA A 231 -20.31 -21.73 -7.99
CA ALA A 231 -20.90 -21.17 -9.23
C ALA A 231 -21.52 -19.76 -9.31
N ASP A 232 -21.64 -18.95 -8.26
CA ASP A 232 -22.13 -17.56 -8.45
C ASP A 232 -21.29 -16.50 -7.74
N TYR A 233 -20.11 -16.26 -8.33
CA TYR A 233 -19.12 -15.30 -7.84
C TYR A 233 -19.67 -13.87 -7.74
N SER A 234 -20.46 -13.42 -8.73
CA SER A 234 -21.05 -12.08 -8.72
C SER A 234 -22.04 -11.90 -7.57
N ARG A 235 -22.93 -12.88 -7.34
CA ARG A 235 -23.84 -12.81 -6.18
C ARG A 235 -23.09 -12.81 -4.84
N ARG A 236 -21.94 -13.49 -4.74
CA ARG A 236 -21.10 -13.46 -3.53
C ARG A 236 -20.46 -12.10 -3.33
N HIS A 237 -19.96 -11.50 -4.40
CA HIS A 237 -19.34 -10.18 -4.36
C HIS A 237 -20.36 -9.13 -3.93
N ASP A 238 -21.55 -9.15 -4.51
CA ASP A 238 -22.64 -8.24 -4.16
C ASP A 238 -23.10 -8.43 -2.70
N ALA A 239 -23.27 -9.68 -2.25
CA ALA A 239 -23.66 -9.97 -0.87
C ALA A 239 -22.58 -9.57 0.15
N LEU A 240 -21.30 -9.74 -0.18
CA LEU A 240 -20.17 -9.31 0.65
C LEU A 240 -20.11 -7.77 0.71
N ALA A 241 -20.25 -7.10 -0.43
CA ALA A 241 -20.26 -5.63 -0.52
C ALA A 241 -21.43 -5.03 0.29
N GLN A 242 -22.62 -5.63 0.21
CA GLN A 242 -23.78 -5.21 0.97
C GLN A 242 -23.62 -5.43 2.49
N ARG A 243 -22.90 -6.48 2.90
CA ARG A 243 -22.58 -6.71 4.32
C ARG A 243 -21.49 -5.76 4.83
N VAL A 244 -20.45 -5.50 4.04
CA VAL A 244 -19.40 -4.51 4.36
C VAL A 244 -20.03 -3.13 4.57
N SER A 245 -20.96 -2.71 3.70
CA SER A 245 -21.67 -1.44 3.86
C SER A 245 -22.59 -1.41 5.09
N THR A 246 -23.25 -2.53 5.40
CA THR A 246 -24.08 -2.66 6.61
C THR A 246 -23.24 -2.55 7.90
N ILE A 247 -22.08 -3.21 7.94
CA ILE A 247 -21.16 -3.13 9.09
C ILE A 247 -20.59 -1.72 9.23
N ALA A 248 -20.20 -1.08 8.12
CA ALA A 248 -19.69 0.30 8.12
C ALA A 248 -20.74 1.31 8.63
N ALA A 249 -22.00 1.16 8.19
CA ALA A 249 -23.11 1.99 8.68
C ALA A 249 -23.34 1.80 10.19
N ARG A 250 -23.16 0.58 10.71
CA ARG A 250 -23.28 0.28 12.14
C ARG A 250 -22.09 0.78 12.96
N ASP A 251 -20.85 0.71 12.46
CA ASP A 251 -19.69 1.33 13.13
C ASP A 251 -19.86 2.85 13.21
N SER A 252 -20.36 3.47 12.14
CA SER A 252 -20.69 4.90 12.11
C SER A 252 -21.77 5.24 13.15
N ALA A 253 -22.85 4.45 13.25
CA ALA A 253 -23.88 4.65 14.27
C ALA A 253 -23.38 4.38 15.71
N ALA A 254 -22.41 3.48 15.88
CA ALA A 254 -21.78 3.19 17.17
C ALA A 254 -20.77 4.26 17.60
N ALA A 255 -20.23 5.04 16.66
CA ALA A 255 -19.33 6.17 16.95
C ALA A 255 -20.01 7.24 17.82
N ASP A 256 -21.33 7.40 17.69
CA ASP A 256 -22.16 8.33 18.47
C ASP A 256 -22.50 7.81 19.89
N ALA A 257 -22.18 6.56 20.21
CA ALA A 257 -22.53 5.93 21.49
C ALA A 257 -21.45 6.13 22.59
N ASP A 258 -21.89 6.10 23.86
CA ASP A 258 -21.08 6.35 25.06
C ASP A 258 -19.94 5.32 25.28
N GLU A 259 -19.00 5.65 26.19
CA GLU A 259 -17.69 4.98 26.47
C GLU A 259 -17.71 3.44 26.63
N GLY A 260 -18.87 2.81 26.87
CA GLY A 260 -19.02 1.36 27.01
C GLY A 260 -19.08 0.55 25.71
N VAL A 261 -18.98 1.19 24.54
CA VAL A 261 -19.08 0.55 23.21
C VAL A 261 -17.71 0.38 22.52
N SER A 262 -16.61 0.72 23.20
CA SER A 262 -15.25 0.65 22.65
C SER A 262 -14.87 -0.75 22.14
N ASP A 263 -15.15 -1.79 22.93
CA ASP A 263 -14.80 -3.18 22.60
C ASP A 263 -15.61 -3.68 21.40
N LEU A 264 -16.87 -3.24 21.30
CA LEU A 264 -17.75 -3.56 20.19
C LEU A 264 -17.29 -2.89 18.89
N ARG A 265 -16.86 -1.62 18.95
CA ARG A 265 -16.29 -0.91 17.80
C ARG A 265 -15.00 -1.57 17.35
N PHE A 266 -14.15 -1.98 18.30
CA PHE A 266 -12.91 -2.68 17.97
C PHE A 266 -13.18 -3.97 17.21
N GLU A 267 -14.11 -4.80 17.69
CA GLU A 267 -14.49 -6.04 16.98
C GLU A 267 -15.18 -5.77 15.64
N LEU A 268 -16.06 -4.77 15.52
CA LEU A 268 -16.68 -4.40 14.25
C LEU A 268 -15.66 -3.94 13.21
N ARG A 269 -14.67 -3.12 13.62
CA ARG A 269 -13.56 -2.71 12.74
C ARG A 269 -12.70 -3.89 12.35
N ARG A 270 -12.34 -4.76 13.30
CA ARG A 270 -11.57 -5.98 13.01
C ARG A 270 -12.26 -6.86 11.96
N LEU A 271 -13.58 -7.03 12.07
CA LEU A 271 -14.38 -7.78 11.09
C LEU A 271 -14.46 -7.07 9.74
N HIS A 272 -14.65 -5.75 9.74
CA HIS A 272 -14.67 -4.94 8.52
C HIS A 272 -13.34 -5.04 7.76
N ASP A 273 -12.22 -4.88 8.46
CA ASP A 273 -10.87 -4.99 7.89
C ASP A 273 -10.60 -6.40 7.36
N ALA A 274 -11.03 -7.44 8.09
CA ALA A 274 -10.92 -8.83 7.64
C ALA A 274 -11.74 -9.10 6.37
N LEU A 275 -12.94 -8.51 6.25
CA LEU A 275 -13.79 -8.63 5.07
C LEU A 275 -13.20 -7.88 3.85
N ILE A 276 -12.63 -6.69 4.05
CA ILE A 276 -11.93 -5.96 2.99
C ILE A 276 -10.71 -6.75 2.51
N ALA A 277 -9.90 -7.27 3.42
CA ALA A 277 -8.75 -8.10 3.07
C ALA A 277 -9.20 -9.33 2.27
N TYR A 278 -10.25 -10.03 2.71
CA TYR A 278 -10.81 -11.18 2.00
C TYR A 278 -11.36 -10.82 0.62
N LYS A 279 -12.03 -9.67 0.47
CA LYS A 279 -12.49 -9.14 -0.81
C LYS A 279 -11.31 -8.89 -1.77
N GLY A 280 -10.25 -8.25 -1.27
CA GLY A 280 -9.04 -8.00 -2.05
C GLY A 280 -8.37 -9.29 -2.51
N GLU A 281 -8.34 -10.33 -1.67
CA GLU A 281 -7.82 -11.65 -2.07
C GLU A 281 -8.68 -12.32 -3.13
N ILE A 282 -10.01 -12.17 -3.05
CA ILE A 282 -10.94 -12.66 -4.07
C ILE A 282 -10.71 -11.93 -5.40
N GLU A 283 -10.60 -10.60 -5.37
CA GLU A 283 -10.48 -9.76 -6.57
C GLU A 283 -9.10 -9.87 -7.24
N HIS A 284 -8.02 -9.95 -6.45
CA HIS A 284 -6.65 -9.99 -6.95
C HIS A 284 -6.06 -11.40 -7.03
N GLY A 285 -6.71 -12.39 -6.43
CA GLY A 285 -6.25 -13.79 -6.41
C GLY A 285 -5.91 -14.36 -7.80
N PRO A 286 -6.76 -14.20 -8.84
CA PRO A 286 -6.43 -14.66 -10.20
C PRO A 286 -5.19 -13.99 -10.78
N ARG A 287 -4.99 -12.70 -10.50
CA ARG A 287 -3.80 -11.96 -10.96
C ARG A 287 -2.55 -12.45 -10.24
N TRP A 288 -2.58 -12.57 -8.92
CA TRP A 288 -1.44 -13.09 -8.16
C TRP A 288 -1.09 -14.53 -8.53
N LEU A 289 -2.11 -15.35 -8.83
CA LEU A 289 -1.91 -16.70 -9.33
C LEU A 289 -1.19 -16.70 -10.69
N ALA A 290 -1.62 -15.85 -11.63
CA ALA A 290 -0.97 -15.70 -12.94
C ALA A 290 0.47 -15.18 -12.82
N GLU A 291 0.72 -14.19 -11.95
CA GLU A 291 2.05 -13.64 -11.67
C GLU A 291 2.97 -14.71 -11.05
N ALA A 292 2.48 -15.49 -10.07
CA ALA A 292 3.22 -16.58 -9.46
C ALA A 292 3.56 -17.67 -10.48
N ALA A 293 2.61 -18.06 -11.32
CA ALA A 293 2.81 -19.04 -12.40
C ALA A 293 3.85 -18.56 -13.42
N GLY A 294 3.72 -17.33 -13.92
CA GLY A 294 4.67 -16.73 -14.88
C GLY A 294 6.08 -16.59 -14.31
N SER A 295 6.19 -16.21 -13.03
CA SER A 295 7.46 -16.12 -12.31
C SER A 295 8.13 -17.51 -12.20
N ALA A 296 7.40 -18.54 -11.77
CA ALA A 296 7.92 -19.90 -11.67
C ALA A 296 8.36 -20.47 -13.04
N GLN A 297 7.55 -20.26 -14.08
CA GLN A 297 7.87 -20.68 -15.46
C GLN A 297 9.16 -20.03 -15.97
N THR A 298 9.28 -18.71 -15.82
CA THR A 298 10.47 -17.96 -16.24
C THR A 298 11.72 -18.45 -15.53
N THR A 299 11.65 -18.67 -14.22
CA THR A 299 12.78 -19.14 -13.43
C THR A 299 13.21 -20.57 -13.81
N VAL A 300 12.27 -21.49 -14.03
CA VAL A 300 12.56 -22.86 -14.47
C VAL A 300 13.18 -22.85 -15.88
N ALA A 301 12.68 -22.00 -16.79
CA ALA A 301 13.25 -21.84 -18.13
C ALA A 301 14.69 -21.31 -18.07
N ASN A 302 14.96 -20.30 -17.23
CA ASN A 302 16.30 -19.75 -17.04
C ASN A 302 17.27 -20.79 -16.46
N ALA A 303 16.83 -21.57 -15.46
CA ALA A 303 17.62 -22.67 -14.91
C ALA A 303 17.96 -23.71 -15.98
N SER A 304 17.01 -24.06 -16.84
CA SER A 304 17.20 -25.00 -17.96
C SER A 304 18.21 -24.48 -18.99
N ALA A 305 18.07 -23.22 -19.42
CA ALA A 305 18.98 -22.59 -20.37
C ALA A 305 20.41 -22.50 -19.81
N ALA A 306 20.54 -22.17 -18.51
CA ALA A 306 21.82 -22.11 -17.83
C ALA A 306 22.50 -23.49 -17.74
N LEU A 307 21.73 -24.55 -17.44
CA LEU A 307 22.23 -25.92 -17.36
C LEU A 307 22.69 -26.43 -18.74
N THR A 308 21.92 -26.12 -19.79
CA THR A 308 22.29 -26.42 -21.19
C THR A 308 23.56 -25.69 -21.61
N SER A 309 23.66 -24.39 -21.30
CA SER A 309 24.85 -23.57 -21.57
C SER A 309 26.09 -24.11 -20.83
N ALA A 310 25.93 -24.54 -19.57
CA ALA A 310 27.01 -25.16 -18.80
C ALA A 310 27.45 -26.50 -19.39
N ALA A 311 26.53 -27.27 -19.97
CA ALA A 311 26.81 -28.53 -20.64
C ALA A 311 27.49 -28.38 -22.01
N GLN A 312 27.39 -27.22 -22.66
CA GLN A 312 28.04 -26.94 -23.96
C GLN A 312 29.43 -26.31 -23.84
N ARG A 313 29.78 -25.68 -22.70
CA ARG A 313 31.09 -25.03 -22.53
C ARG A 313 32.27 -26.00 -22.71
N PRO A 314 33.42 -25.62 -23.30
CA PRO A 314 34.57 -26.52 -23.38
C PRO A 314 35.10 -26.89 -21.99
N PRO A 315 35.63 -28.11 -21.78
CA PRO A 315 36.01 -28.62 -20.45
C PRO A 315 37.01 -27.72 -19.71
N LYS A 316 37.93 -27.07 -20.44
CA LYS A 316 38.93 -26.15 -19.88
C LYS A 316 38.33 -24.90 -19.20
N LYS A 317 37.06 -24.55 -19.46
CA LYS A 317 36.37 -23.37 -18.89
C LYS A 317 35.27 -23.75 -17.89
N ARG A 318 35.08 -25.04 -17.56
CA ARG A 318 34.04 -25.49 -16.62
C ARG A 318 34.58 -25.50 -15.19
N LYS A 319 34.00 -24.69 -14.30
CA LYS A 319 34.26 -24.83 -12.85
C LYS A 319 33.67 -26.13 -12.28
N ARG A 320 32.53 -26.59 -12.82
CA ARG A 320 31.89 -27.88 -12.51
C ARG A 320 30.88 -28.23 -13.62
N PRO A 321 30.94 -29.42 -14.26
CA PRO A 321 29.88 -29.84 -15.17
C PRO A 321 28.58 -30.11 -14.40
N PRO A 322 27.39 -29.92 -15.00
CA PRO A 322 26.12 -30.27 -14.37
C PRO A 322 26.10 -31.76 -14.01
N SER A 323 25.80 -32.08 -12.76
CA SER A 323 25.72 -33.47 -12.32
C SER A 323 24.47 -34.15 -12.87
N THR A 324 24.43 -35.48 -12.91
CA THR A 324 23.22 -36.24 -13.24
C THR A 324 22.07 -35.88 -12.30
N ALA A 325 22.36 -35.65 -11.02
CA ALA A 325 21.38 -35.21 -10.02
C ALA A 325 20.81 -33.83 -10.32
N ASP A 326 21.62 -32.87 -10.81
CA ASP A 326 21.11 -31.54 -11.18
C ASP A 326 20.16 -31.62 -12.39
N LYS A 327 20.44 -32.50 -13.36
CA LYS A 327 19.56 -32.74 -14.51
C LYS A 327 18.23 -33.38 -14.10
N GLN A 328 18.30 -34.38 -13.21
CA GLN A 328 17.10 -35.03 -12.65
C GLN A 328 16.26 -34.03 -11.88
N HIS A 329 16.87 -33.22 -11.00
CA HIS A 329 16.15 -32.19 -10.24
C HIS A 329 15.48 -31.15 -11.17
N LEU A 330 16.11 -30.75 -12.27
CA LEU A 330 15.47 -29.86 -13.25
C LEU A 330 14.24 -30.53 -13.90
N ALA A 331 14.35 -31.80 -14.30
CA ALA A 331 13.26 -32.55 -14.89
C ALA A 331 12.08 -32.71 -13.92
N ASP A 332 12.36 -32.98 -12.64
CA ASP A 332 11.35 -33.06 -11.59
C ASP A 332 10.63 -31.71 -11.39
N LEU A 333 11.36 -30.59 -11.41
CA LEU A 333 10.76 -29.25 -11.31
C LEU A 333 9.87 -28.94 -12.52
N GLN A 334 10.29 -29.31 -13.73
CA GLN A 334 9.48 -29.15 -14.95
C GLN A 334 8.20 -29.98 -14.89
N LEU A 335 8.29 -31.24 -14.45
CA LEU A 335 7.14 -32.12 -14.29
C LEU A 335 6.16 -31.59 -13.24
N ARG A 336 6.67 -31.12 -12.08
CA ARG A 336 5.84 -30.51 -11.03
C ARG A 336 5.14 -29.25 -11.52
N LEU A 337 5.86 -28.38 -12.23
CA LEU A 337 5.30 -27.16 -12.80
C LEU A 337 4.20 -27.47 -13.83
N PHE A 338 4.43 -28.45 -14.71
CA PHE A 338 3.44 -28.91 -15.67
C PHE A 338 2.18 -29.46 -14.97
N ALA A 339 2.36 -30.36 -14.00
CA ALA A 339 1.25 -30.92 -13.23
C ALA A 339 0.45 -29.85 -12.45
N LEU A 340 1.13 -28.82 -11.93
CA LEU A 340 0.47 -27.71 -11.25
C LEU A 340 -0.34 -26.85 -12.23
N ASN A 341 0.19 -26.57 -13.43
CA ASN A 341 -0.54 -25.84 -14.47
C ASN A 341 -1.78 -26.63 -14.94
N GLU A 342 -1.66 -27.94 -15.12
CA GLU A 342 -2.80 -28.82 -15.45
C GLU A 342 -3.84 -28.81 -14.33
N ARG A 343 -3.42 -28.87 -13.06
CA ARG A 343 -4.34 -28.74 -11.90
C ARG A 343 -5.07 -27.41 -11.89
N VAL A 344 -4.39 -26.31 -12.18
CA VAL A 344 -5.01 -24.97 -12.27
C VAL A 344 -5.99 -24.89 -13.42
N ALA A 345 -5.64 -25.45 -14.58
CA ALA A 345 -6.49 -25.44 -15.78
C ALA A 345 -7.72 -26.34 -15.64
N ALA A 346 -7.60 -27.48 -14.95
CA ALA A 346 -8.69 -28.43 -14.72
C ALA A 346 -9.59 -28.06 -13.53
N ALA A 347 -9.14 -27.16 -12.64
CA ALA A 347 -9.90 -26.83 -11.46
C ALA A 347 -11.14 -25.98 -11.80
N PRO A 348 -12.33 -26.30 -11.22
CA PRO A 348 -13.47 -25.37 -11.18
C PRO A 348 -13.07 -24.06 -10.46
N PRO A 349 -13.92 -23.00 -10.43
CA PRO A 349 -13.59 -21.73 -9.77
C PRO A 349 -12.88 -21.95 -8.43
N ILE A 350 -11.58 -21.64 -8.43
CA ILE A 350 -10.66 -22.03 -7.37
C ILE A 350 -11.00 -21.21 -6.13
N THR A 351 -11.26 -21.87 -5.00
CA THR A 351 -11.49 -21.18 -3.73
C THR A 351 -10.25 -20.40 -3.31
N VAL A 352 -10.41 -19.31 -2.53
CA VAL A 352 -9.28 -18.47 -2.06
C VAL A 352 -8.22 -19.31 -1.33
N SER A 353 -8.64 -20.26 -0.51
CA SER A 353 -7.74 -21.18 0.20
C SER A 353 -6.93 -22.04 -0.77
N THR A 354 -7.57 -22.58 -1.81
CA THR A 354 -6.91 -23.36 -2.85
C THR A 354 -5.97 -22.49 -3.69
N GLN A 355 -6.36 -21.25 -4.02
CA GLN A 355 -5.49 -20.30 -4.71
C GLN A 355 -4.23 -19.99 -3.90
N ARG A 356 -4.35 -19.72 -2.60
CA ARG A 356 -3.19 -19.49 -1.72
C ARG A 356 -2.25 -20.70 -1.71
N LEU A 357 -2.79 -21.91 -1.57
CA LEU A 357 -1.98 -23.14 -1.60
C LEU A 357 -1.25 -23.32 -2.94
N ILE A 358 -1.91 -23.03 -4.06
CA ILE A 358 -1.29 -23.11 -5.40
C ILE A 358 -0.21 -22.03 -5.57
N ILE A 359 -0.45 -20.80 -5.10
CA ILE A 359 0.54 -19.72 -5.12
C ILE A 359 1.79 -20.12 -4.33
N GLU A 360 1.62 -20.69 -3.13
CA GLU A 360 2.75 -21.19 -2.34
C GLU A 360 3.49 -22.34 -3.05
N GLU A 361 2.78 -23.21 -3.77
CA GLU A 361 3.40 -24.27 -4.57
C GLU A 361 4.24 -23.70 -5.73
N TYR A 362 3.74 -22.68 -6.44
CA TYR A 362 4.53 -21.97 -7.47
C TYR A 362 5.76 -21.27 -6.88
N LYS A 363 5.64 -20.62 -5.72
CA LYS A 363 6.78 -20.01 -5.02
C LYS A 363 7.84 -21.05 -4.67
N ALA A 364 7.43 -22.20 -4.12
CA ALA A 364 8.36 -23.28 -3.78
C ALA A 364 9.10 -23.83 -5.02
N ILE A 365 8.41 -24.00 -6.16
CA ILE A 365 9.04 -24.40 -7.43
C ILE A 365 10.06 -23.35 -7.88
N ARG A 366 9.69 -22.06 -7.82
CA ARG A 366 10.57 -20.95 -8.18
C ARG A 366 11.84 -20.92 -7.32
N GLU A 367 11.70 -21.05 -6.01
CA GLU A 367 12.83 -21.05 -5.07
C GLU A 367 13.77 -22.23 -5.30
N ALA A 368 13.23 -23.43 -5.53
CA ALA A 368 14.01 -24.61 -5.87
C ALA A 368 14.77 -24.43 -7.20
N ALA A 369 14.12 -23.84 -8.21
CA ALA A 369 14.75 -23.52 -9.49
C ALA A 369 15.84 -22.45 -9.38
N HIS A 370 15.65 -21.41 -8.55
CA HIS A 370 16.70 -20.44 -8.21
C HIS A 370 17.89 -21.10 -7.53
N ALA A 371 17.67 -21.95 -6.53
CA ALA A 371 18.75 -22.66 -5.83
C ALA A 371 19.54 -23.58 -6.79
N LEU A 372 18.85 -24.26 -7.70
CA LEU A 372 19.48 -25.07 -8.75
C LEU A 372 20.31 -24.20 -9.71
N TRP A 373 19.75 -23.07 -10.16
CA TRP A 373 20.42 -22.14 -11.07
C TRP A 373 21.68 -21.53 -10.43
N GLN A 374 21.58 -21.05 -9.19
CA GLN A 374 22.70 -20.51 -8.43
C GLN A 374 23.83 -21.54 -8.27
N ARG A 375 23.50 -22.82 -8.02
CA ARG A 375 24.49 -23.89 -7.86
C ARG A 375 25.15 -24.28 -9.19
N THR A 376 24.39 -24.39 -10.26
CA THR A 376 24.86 -24.93 -11.56
C THR A 376 25.54 -23.87 -12.43
N ALA A 377 25.09 -22.62 -12.35
CA ALA A 377 25.60 -21.52 -13.16
C ALA A 377 25.65 -20.18 -12.38
N PRO A 378 26.46 -20.09 -11.31
CA PRO A 378 26.49 -18.92 -10.42
C PRO A 378 26.81 -17.61 -11.15
N GLY A 379 27.61 -17.65 -12.22
CA GLY A 379 27.91 -16.47 -13.02
C GLY A 379 26.70 -15.92 -13.80
N HIS A 380 25.89 -16.81 -14.39
CA HIS A 380 24.65 -16.41 -15.07
C HIS A 380 23.60 -15.94 -14.06
N PHE A 381 23.50 -16.63 -12.92
CA PHE A 381 22.60 -16.23 -11.85
C PHE A 381 22.95 -14.83 -11.31
N ARG A 382 24.24 -14.54 -11.05
CA ARG A 382 24.68 -13.20 -10.65
C ARG A 382 24.37 -12.15 -11.70
N ALA A 383 24.66 -12.42 -12.96
CA ALA A 383 24.34 -11.49 -14.05
C ALA A 383 22.84 -11.21 -14.13
N TYR A 384 22.00 -12.22 -13.93
CA TYR A 384 20.54 -12.07 -13.85
C TYR A 384 20.09 -11.28 -12.63
N THR A 385 20.61 -11.57 -11.43
CA THR A 385 20.25 -10.82 -10.24
C THR A 385 20.71 -9.38 -10.34
N THR A 386 21.89 -9.13 -10.90
CA THR A 386 22.39 -7.78 -11.19
C THR A 386 21.54 -7.11 -12.26
N SER A 387 21.19 -7.77 -13.37
CA SER A 387 20.33 -7.14 -14.38
C SER A 387 18.92 -6.86 -13.85
N THR A 388 18.41 -7.68 -12.93
CA THR A 388 17.09 -7.49 -12.33
C THR A 388 17.12 -6.41 -11.25
N SER A 389 18.17 -6.36 -10.42
CA SER A 389 18.38 -5.26 -9.48
C SER A 389 18.68 -3.97 -10.22
N THR A 390 19.51 -4.00 -11.25
CA THR A 390 19.81 -2.85 -12.10
C THR A 390 18.56 -2.44 -12.86
N ALA A 391 17.75 -3.33 -13.45
CA ALA A 391 16.45 -2.95 -14.02
C ALA A 391 15.48 -2.38 -12.97
N PHE A 392 15.62 -2.77 -11.69
CA PHE A 392 14.89 -2.16 -10.59
C PHE A 392 15.44 -0.76 -10.22
N PHE A 393 16.76 -0.55 -10.30
CA PHE A 393 17.49 0.69 -9.96
C PHE A 393 17.79 1.64 -11.14
N THR A 394 17.65 1.19 -12.38
CA THR A 394 17.86 1.92 -13.65
C THR A 394 16.62 1.87 -14.51
N GLY A 395 15.60 1.10 -14.12
CA GLY A 395 14.22 1.34 -14.57
C GLY A 395 13.67 2.69 -14.09
N THR A 396 14.40 3.36 -13.20
CA THR A 396 14.24 4.77 -12.84
C THR A 396 15.01 5.75 -13.74
N ASP A 397 15.97 5.31 -14.59
CA ASP A 397 16.86 6.27 -15.30
C ASP A 397 17.38 5.87 -16.70
N SER A 398 17.14 4.66 -17.25
CA SER A 398 17.83 4.25 -18.48
C SER A 398 17.09 3.20 -19.31
N SER A 399 16.13 3.64 -20.12
CA SER A 399 15.76 2.92 -21.34
C SER A 399 15.66 3.88 -22.53
N ALA A 400 16.80 4.46 -22.91
CA ALA A 400 17.02 5.00 -24.25
C ALA A 400 18.48 4.76 -24.65
N SER A 401 18.67 4.10 -25.79
CA SER A 401 19.93 3.92 -26.51
C SER A 401 20.95 2.92 -25.95
N ALA A 402 21.07 1.78 -26.63
CA ALA A 402 22.33 1.04 -26.71
C ALA A 402 22.55 0.57 -28.16
N ASN A 403 23.19 1.42 -28.95
CA ASN A 403 24.06 1.04 -30.05
C ASN A 403 25.14 2.13 -30.20
N ASN A 404 26.29 1.94 -29.55
CA ASN A 404 27.62 2.12 -30.15
C ASN A 404 28.76 1.96 -29.13
N THR A 405 29.89 1.57 -29.69
CA THR A 405 31.17 1.11 -29.14
C THR A 405 32.07 2.17 -28.48
N ALA A 406 32.95 1.65 -27.61
CA ALA A 406 34.33 2.08 -27.27
C ALA A 406 34.58 2.76 -25.91
N SER A 407 35.53 2.16 -25.15
CA SER A 407 36.54 2.72 -24.20
C SER A 407 36.19 3.99 -23.40
N ASP A 408 36.39 4.09 -22.08
CA ASP A 408 37.57 3.74 -21.31
C ASP A 408 37.28 3.75 -19.79
N SER A 409 38.22 3.17 -19.05
CA SER A 409 38.26 2.92 -17.60
C SER A 409 38.03 4.15 -16.69
N SER A 410 37.35 3.97 -15.54
CA SER A 410 37.76 4.49 -14.22
C SER A 410 36.96 3.83 -13.09
N SER A 411 37.69 3.31 -12.09
CA SER A 411 37.15 2.74 -10.85
C SER A 411 36.69 3.83 -9.87
N SER A 412 35.63 3.57 -9.12
CA SER A 412 35.60 3.96 -7.70
C SER A 412 34.73 2.99 -6.90
N ASP A 413 35.27 2.62 -5.75
CA ASP A 413 34.79 1.61 -4.83
C ASP A 413 33.68 2.12 -3.90
N ASN A 414 32.84 1.15 -3.52
CA ASN A 414 32.20 0.96 -2.21
C ASN A 414 31.45 2.13 -1.54
N SER A 415 30.13 1.95 -1.45
CA SER A 415 29.43 2.12 -0.19
C SER A 415 28.56 0.90 0.10
N SER A 416 28.94 0.19 1.15
CA SER A 416 28.17 -0.85 1.82
C SER A 416 27.38 -0.24 2.97
N THR A 417 26.06 -0.38 2.99
CA THR A 417 25.31 -0.58 4.23
C THR A 417 23.91 -1.10 3.93
N SER A 418 23.71 -2.37 4.28
CA SER A 418 22.43 -3.00 4.55
C SER A 418 21.86 -2.51 5.88
N TYR A 419 20.59 -2.09 5.91
CA TYR A 419 19.64 -2.39 6.99
C TYR A 419 18.21 -2.29 6.43
N ASP A 420 17.40 -3.32 6.73
CA ASP A 420 15.96 -3.32 6.58
C ASP A 420 15.36 -2.19 7.43
N ASN A 421 15.16 -1.02 6.82
CA ASN A 421 14.42 0.07 7.43
C ASN A 421 13.05 0.17 6.73
N PRO A 422 11.93 -0.16 7.41
CA PRO A 422 10.59 -0.13 6.83
C PRO A 422 10.07 1.29 6.53
N SER A 423 10.94 2.30 6.55
CA SER A 423 10.59 3.73 6.44
C SER A 423 11.27 4.42 5.24
N SER A 424 11.89 3.67 4.33
CA SER A 424 12.54 4.26 3.16
C SER A 424 11.50 4.92 2.24
N PRO A 425 11.75 6.16 1.78
CA PRO A 425 10.88 6.82 0.80
C PRO A 425 10.76 5.95 -0.45
N SER A 426 9.56 5.90 -1.01
CA SER A 426 9.33 5.23 -2.28
C SER A 426 9.42 6.23 -3.44
N SER A 427 10.00 5.81 -4.56
CA SER A 427 10.21 6.66 -5.74
C SER A 427 10.09 5.85 -7.03
N ASP A 428 9.43 6.42 -8.04
CA ASP A 428 9.43 5.86 -9.40
C ASP A 428 9.36 6.98 -10.45
N GLY A 429 10.39 7.04 -11.30
CA GLY A 429 10.55 8.02 -12.37
C GLY A 429 10.73 7.37 -13.75
N GLY A 430 10.48 8.12 -14.82
CA GLY A 430 10.82 7.69 -16.18
C GLY A 430 10.12 8.48 -17.28
N PRO A 431 10.51 8.25 -18.55
CA PRO A 431 9.93 8.94 -19.69
C PRO A 431 8.47 8.53 -19.93
N TRP A 432 7.73 9.39 -20.64
CA TRP A 432 6.36 9.11 -21.07
C TRP A 432 6.11 9.38 -22.55
#